data_AF-A0A2H0TCL8-F1
#
_entry.id   AF-A0A2H0TCL8-F1
#
_cell.length_a   1.000
_cell.length_b   1.000
_cell.length_c   1.000
_cell.angle_alpha   90.00
_cell.angle_beta   90.00
_cell.angle_gamma   90.00
#
_symmetry.space_group_name_H-M   'P 1'
#
loop_
_entity.id
_entity.type
_entity.pdbx_description
1 polymer ?
#
loop_
_entity_poly.entity_id
_entity_poly.type
_entity_poly.pdbx_seq_one_letter_code
_entity_poly.pdbx_strand_id
1 'polypeptide(L)'
;MAKKLGVKRIVKKITLWECPICKTRYKTETKAKCCAQKPVEKQSFAVGDTVRCKETRECSYTSKKGKHRMYTYTGQVVKIHGPEPADEEYEKKWLGWNSKRLNSHVFSYIIEFQCPVCGKKKSDIRYAPELEKA
;
A
#
# COMPACT_ATOMS: atom_id res chain seq x y z
N MET A 1 -29.17 46.49 24.31
CA MET A 1 -27.95 46.42 23.46
C MET A 1 -27.07 45.26 23.96
N ALA A 2 -27.05 44.11 23.26
CA ALA A 2 -26.31 42.92 23.70
C ALA A 2 -24.96 42.80 22.99
N LYS A 3 -23.86 42.82 23.75
CA LYS A 3 -22.50 42.60 23.24
C LYS A 3 -22.30 41.11 22.93
N LYS A 4 -22.06 40.77 21.65
CA LYS A 4 -21.63 39.43 21.23
C LYS A 4 -20.21 39.16 21.75
N LEU A 5 -20.06 38.20 22.66
CA LEU A 5 -18.78 37.67 23.08
C LEU A 5 -18.21 36.81 21.92
N GLY A 6 -17.18 37.32 21.25
CA GLY A 6 -16.46 36.60 20.21
C GLY A 6 -15.70 35.42 20.81
N VAL A 7 -16.10 34.19 20.46
CA VAL A 7 -15.40 32.97 20.84
C VAL A 7 -14.03 32.96 20.14
N LYS A 8 -12.95 33.22 20.87
CA LYS A 8 -11.57 33.09 20.36
C LYS A 8 -11.29 31.62 20.10
N ARG A 9 -11.28 31.21 18.82
CA ARG A 9 -10.94 29.85 18.38
C ARG A 9 -9.43 29.63 18.55
N ILE A 10 -9.03 28.87 19.56
CA ILE A 10 -7.63 28.50 19.78
C ILE A 10 -7.24 27.47 18.71
N VAL A 11 -6.46 27.89 17.71
CA VAL A 11 -5.87 26.97 16.73
C VAL A 11 -4.57 26.44 17.32
N LYS A 12 -4.60 25.25 17.94
CA LYS A 12 -3.38 24.56 18.37
C LYS A 12 -2.56 24.22 17.12
N LYS A 13 -1.46 24.92 16.91
CA LYS A 13 -0.50 24.65 15.82
C LYS A 13 0.26 23.37 16.18
N ILE A 14 -0.18 22.23 15.67
CA ILE A 14 0.53 20.96 15.84
C ILE A 14 1.66 20.93 14.81
N THR A 15 2.90 21.12 15.26
CA THR A 15 4.08 20.90 14.41
C THR A 15 4.23 19.41 14.18
N LEU A 16 4.01 18.97 12.95
CA LEU A 16 4.26 17.59 12.52
C LEU A 16 5.58 17.55 11.75
N TRP A 17 6.35 16.50 11.99
CA TRP A 17 7.64 16.26 11.36
C TRP A 17 7.48 15.23 10.25
N GLU A 18 8.02 15.48 9.08
CA GLU A 18 7.83 14.64 7.90
C GLU A 18 9.07 13.79 7.60
N CYS A 19 8.88 12.51 7.29
CA CYS A 19 9.96 11.69 6.75
C CYS A 19 10.30 12.16 5.33
N PRO A 20 11.57 12.51 5.00
CA PRO A 20 11.93 12.98 3.67
C PRO A 20 11.71 11.93 2.57
N ILE A 21 11.72 10.63 2.93
CA ILE A 21 11.59 9.49 2.00
C ILE A 21 10.12 9.20 1.68
N CYS A 22 9.33 8.83 2.69
CA CYS A 22 7.94 8.40 2.50
C CYS A 22 6.88 9.46 2.77
N LYS A 23 7.29 10.69 3.10
CA LYS A 23 6.40 11.82 3.42
C LYS A 23 5.42 11.56 4.56
N THR A 24 5.62 10.49 5.34
CA THR A 24 4.80 10.18 6.51
C THR A 24 5.05 11.20 7.60
N ARG A 25 3.97 11.69 8.22
CA ARG A 25 4.00 12.72 9.27
C ARG A 25 4.00 12.10 10.66
N TYR A 26 4.89 12.60 11.51
CA TYR A 26 5.11 12.15 12.87
C TYR A 26 4.94 13.30 13.87
N LYS A 27 4.54 12.96 15.10
CA LYS A 27 4.42 13.94 16.20
C LYS A 27 5.77 14.46 16.70
N THR A 28 6.85 13.74 16.44
CA THR A 28 8.20 14.07 16.94
C THR A 28 9.24 13.93 15.84
N GLU A 29 10.25 14.80 15.88
CA GLU A 29 11.38 14.80 14.95
C GLU A 29 12.14 13.46 15.00
N THR A 30 12.37 12.93 16.20
CA THR A 30 13.07 11.65 16.41
C THR A 30 12.39 10.51 15.66
N LYS A 31 11.04 10.46 15.63
CA LYS A 31 10.30 9.43 14.90
C LYS A 31 10.43 9.61 13.39
N ALA A 32 10.40 10.84 12.89
CA ALA A 32 10.61 11.13 11.47
C ALA A 32 12.04 10.76 11.03
N LYS A 33 13.06 11.08 11.83
CA LYS A 33 14.47 10.68 11.58
C LYS A 33 14.66 9.17 11.64
N CYS A 34 14.09 8.50 12.64
CA CYS A 34 14.11 7.04 12.74
C CYS A 34 13.41 6.40 11.53
N CYS A 35 12.33 7.02 11.03
CA CYS A 35 11.71 6.59 9.78
C CYS A 35 12.70 6.70 8.60
N ALA A 36 13.32 7.85 8.43
CA ALA A 36 14.23 8.15 7.34
C ALA A 36 15.48 7.26 7.30
N GLN A 37 15.92 6.74 8.45
CA GLN A 37 17.07 5.84 8.55
C GLN A 37 16.76 4.41 8.09
N LYS A 38 15.47 4.05 7.93
CA LYS A 38 15.09 2.72 7.49
C LYS A 38 15.37 2.53 6.00
N PRO A 39 15.78 1.32 5.59
CA PRO A 39 16.12 1.04 4.20
C PRO A 39 14.91 1.24 3.28
N VAL A 40 15.17 1.65 2.05
CA VAL A 40 14.16 1.71 0.99
C VAL A 40 14.27 0.43 0.16
N GLU A 41 13.15 -0.26 -0.02
CA GLU A 41 13.09 -1.43 -0.88
C GLU A 41 13.49 -1.04 -2.31
N LYS A 42 14.24 -1.90 -3.01
CA LYS A 42 14.49 -1.66 -4.42
C LYS A 42 13.20 -1.86 -5.19
N GLN A 43 12.83 -0.89 -6.02
CA GLN A 43 11.70 -1.04 -6.93
C GLN A 43 11.95 -2.24 -7.87
N SER A 44 11.07 -3.24 -7.80
CA SER A 44 11.21 -4.52 -8.51
C SER A 44 10.55 -4.53 -9.89
N PHE A 45 9.57 -3.66 -10.10
CA PHE A 45 8.78 -3.56 -11.34
C PHE A 45 8.61 -2.11 -11.78
N ALA A 46 8.41 -1.88 -13.08
CA ALA A 46 8.13 -0.59 -13.66
C ALA A 46 6.66 -0.49 -14.11
N VAL A 47 6.16 0.75 -14.29
CA VAL A 47 4.87 0.96 -14.96
C VAL A 47 4.99 0.44 -16.40
N GLY A 48 4.01 -0.35 -16.81
CA GLY A 48 3.98 -1.04 -18.10
C GLY A 48 4.44 -2.50 -18.03
N ASP A 49 5.09 -2.94 -16.95
CA ASP A 49 5.49 -4.34 -16.80
C ASP A 49 4.26 -5.26 -16.67
N THR A 50 4.32 -6.40 -17.36
CA THR A 50 3.34 -7.48 -17.20
C THR A 50 3.76 -8.39 -16.05
N VAL A 51 2.87 -8.56 -15.09
CA VAL A 51 3.13 -9.32 -13.86
C VAL A 51 2.03 -10.33 -13.59
N ARG A 52 2.40 -11.47 -13.02
CA ARG A 52 1.49 -12.50 -12.53
C ARG A 52 1.37 -12.40 -11.01
N CYS A 53 0.15 -12.40 -10.51
CA CYS A 53 -0.12 -12.49 -9.07
C CYS A 53 -0.04 -13.96 -8.62
N LYS A 54 0.79 -14.23 -7.62
CA LYS A 54 0.95 -15.57 -7.04
C LYS A 54 -0.23 -15.96 -6.15
N GLU A 55 -0.89 -14.98 -5.58
CA GLU A 55 -2.00 -15.21 -4.67
C GLU A 55 -3.31 -15.46 -5.40
N THR A 56 -4.03 -16.46 -4.92
CA THR A 56 -5.36 -16.80 -5.42
C THR A 56 -6.39 -15.79 -4.91
N ARG A 57 -7.22 -15.30 -5.82
CA ARG A 57 -8.31 -14.35 -5.56
C ARG A 57 -9.66 -15.03 -5.73
N GLU A 58 -10.63 -14.60 -4.96
CA GLU A 58 -12.01 -15.03 -5.14
C GLU A 58 -12.78 -14.09 -6.06
N CYS A 59 -13.61 -14.65 -6.94
CA CYS A 59 -14.59 -13.88 -7.69
C CYS A 59 -15.96 -14.04 -7.02
N SER A 60 -16.56 -12.91 -6.63
CA SER A 60 -17.95 -12.85 -6.14
C SER A 60 -19.00 -13.19 -7.21
N TYR A 61 -18.60 -13.42 -8.46
CA TYR A 61 -19.52 -13.89 -9.49
C TYR A 61 -19.94 -15.33 -9.19
N THR A 62 -21.16 -15.47 -8.68
CA THR A 62 -21.77 -16.75 -8.39
C THR A 62 -22.23 -17.38 -9.71
N SER A 63 -21.58 -18.48 -10.12
CA SER A 63 -22.11 -19.29 -11.23
C SER A 63 -23.48 -19.87 -10.85
N LYS A 64 -24.27 -20.32 -11.83
CA LYS A 64 -25.57 -21.00 -11.62
C LYS A 64 -25.55 -22.15 -10.61
N LYS A 65 -24.36 -22.66 -10.24
CA LYS A 65 -24.12 -23.72 -9.25
C LYS A 65 -23.77 -23.20 -7.84
N GLY A 66 -23.94 -21.91 -7.55
CA GLY A 66 -23.78 -21.36 -6.19
C GLY A 66 -22.34 -21.27 -5.67
N LYS A 67 -21.32 -21.58 -6.48
CA LYS A 67 -19.92 -21.58 -6.05
C LYS A 67 -19.17 -20.33 -6.52
N HIS A 68 -18.48 -19.68 -5.58
CA HIS A 68 -17.42 -18.72 -5.85
C HIS A 68 -16.24 -19.41 -6.54
N ARG A 69 -15.58 -18.71 -7.47
CA ARG A 69 -14.42 -19.26 -8.18
C ARG A 69 -13.17 -18.52 -7.76
N MET A 70 -12.20 -19.30 -7.31
CA MET A 70 -10.83 -18.90 -7.03
C MET A 70 -10.04 -18.82 -8.35
N TYR A 71 -9.20 -17.80 -8.52
CA TYR A 71 -8.38 -17.58 -9.71
C TYR A 71 -7.07 -16.86 -9.38
N THR A 72 -6.02 -17.11 -10.17
CA THR A 72 -4.86 -16.20 -10.28
C THR A 72 -5.02 -15.34 -11.52
N TYR A 73 -4.25 -14.27 -11.64
CA TYR A 73 -4.33 -13.38 -12.80
C TYR A 73 -2.95 -12.88 -13.23
N THR A 74 -2.87 -12.55 -14.51
CA THR A 74 -1.78 -11.77 -15.10
C THR A 74 -2.35 -10.42 -15.49
N GLY A 75 -1.62 -9.36 -15.17
CA GLY A 75 -2.03 -7.99 -15.45
C GLY A 75 -0.84 -7.09 -15.72
N GLN A 76 -1.13 -5.82 -15.95
CA GLN A 76 -0.10 -4.80 -16.20
C GLN A 76 0.00 -3.85 -15.02
N VAL A 77 1.22 -3.52 -14.61
CA VAL A 77 1.46 -2.47 -13.62
C VAL A 77 1.11 -1.12 -14.25
N VAL A 78 0.05 -0.48 -13.76
CA VAL A 78 -0.39 0.84 -14.27
C VAL A 78 0.11 1.99 -13.42
N LYS A 79 0.42 1.72 -12.15
CA LYS A 79 0.88 2.74 -11.21
C LYS A 79 1.67 2.11 -10.08
N ILE A 80 2.62 2.87 -9.55
CA ILE A 80 3.44 2.49 -8.41
C ILE A 80 3.19 3.53 -7.31
N HIS A 81 2.96 3.05 -6.11
CA HIS A 81 2.74 3.82 -4.90
C HIS A 81 3.91 3.60 -3.94
N GLY A 82 4.28 4.67 -3.23
CA GLY A 82 5.40 4.66 -2.29
C GLY A 82 6.63 5.44 -2.77
N PRO A 83 7.73 5.36 -2.01
CA PRO A 83 7.95 4.43 -0.91
C PRO A 83 7.12 4.79 0.35
N GLU A 84 6.40 3.84 0.93
CA GLU A 84 5.55 3.99 2.13
C GLU A 84 6.09 3.16 3.31
N PRO A 85 5.86 3.53 4.58
CA PRO A 85 6.25 2.67 5.69
C PRO A 85 5.49 1.34 5.61
N ALA A 86 6.19 0.21 5.75
CA ALA A 86 5.57 -1.10 5.80
C ALA A 86 4.48 -1.16 6.89
N ASP A 87 3.33 -1.73 6.54
CA ASP A 87 2.27 -2.03 7.49
C ASP A 87 2.55 -3.34 8.25
N GLU A 88 1.77 -3.58 9.31
CA GLU A 88 1.94 -4.75 10.17
C GLU A 88 1.70 -6.07 9.41
N GLU A 89 0.85 -6.07 8.38
CA GLU A 89 0.58 -7.25 7.56
C GLU A 89 1.80 -7.62 6.71
N TYR A 90 2.43 -6.62 6.06
CA TYR A 90 3.65 -6.78 5.30
C TYR A 90 4.80 -7.30 6.17
N GLU A 91 4.96 -6.73 7.37
CA GLU A 91 5.99 -7.14 8.32
C GLU A 91 5.82 -8.59 8.80
N LYS A 92 4.57 -9.00 9.09
CA LYS A 92 4.25 -10.36 9.52
C LYS A 92 4.45 -11.38 8.40
N LYS A 93 3.89 -11.09 7.23
CA LYS A 93 3.75 -12.05 6.13
C LYS A 93 5.04 -12.27 5.36
N TRP A 94 5.83 -11.22 5.17
CA TRP A 94 7.00 -11.25 4.27
C TRP A 94 8.35 -11.00 4.96
N LEU A 95 8.36 -10.39 6.15
CA LEU A 95 9.60 -10.08 6.88
C LEU A 95 9.84 -10.97 8.12
N GLY A 96 8.91 -11.88 8.45
CA GLY A 96 9.09 -12.90 9.48
C GLY A 96 9.41 -12.35 10.87
N TRP A 97 8.92 -11.15 11.19
CA TRP A 97 9.24 -10.40 12.43
C TRP A 97 10.74 -10.14 12.64
N ASN A 98 11.57 -10.23 11.59
CA ASN A 98 12.99 -10.02 11.73
C ASN A 98 13.31 -8.53 11.91
N SER A 99 13.59 -8.14 13.16
CA SER A 99 13.86 -6.76 13.56
C SER A 99 15.02 -6.08 12.86
N LYS A 100 15.89 -6.84 12.18
CA LYS A 100 16.97 -6.29 11.35
C LYS A 100 16.51 -5.86 9.95
N ARG A 101 15.31 -6.27 9.51
CA ARG A 101 14.63 -5.84 8.27
C ARG A 101 13.26 -5.19 8.51
N LEU A 102 12.75 -5.21 9.74
CA LEU A 102 11.51 -4.52 10.13
C LEU A 102 11.58 -3.04 9.70
N ASN A 103 10.46 -2.56 9.16
CA ASN A 103 10.21 -1.19 8.78
C ASN A 103 10.91 -0.63 7.53
N SER A 104 11.24 -1.41 6.52
CA SER A 104 11.65 -0.78 5.25
C SER A 104 10.55 0.10 4.65
N HIS A 105 10.94 1.11 3.88
CA HIS A 105 9.97 1.78 3.02
C HIS A 105 9.71 0.90 1.80
N VAL A 106 8.46 0.56 1.55
CA VAL A 106 8.03 -0.43 0.56
C VAL A 106 7.29 0.23 -0.59
N PHE A 107 7.29 -0.45 -1.73
CA PHE A 107 6.52 -0.04 -2.91
C PHE A 107 5.32 -0.96 -3.08
N SER A 108 4.16 -0.37 -3.35
CA SER A 108 2.96 -1.08 -3.77
C SER A 108 2.69 -0.80 -5.24
N TYR A 109 2.18 -1.80 -5.95
CA TYR A 109 1.98 -1.80 -7.38
C TYR A 109 0.49 -1.97 -7.66
N ILE A 110 -0.09 -1.02 -8.40
CA ILE A 110 -1.46 -1.14 -8.90
C ILE A 110 -1.40 -1.88 -10.23
N ILE A 111 -2.11 -3.00 -10.27
CA ILE A 111 -2.15 -3.88 -11.42
C ILE A 111 -3.56 -3.88 -11.98
N GLU A 112 -3.68 -3.57 -13.27
CA GLU A 112 -4.93 -3.75 -14.01
C GLU A 112 -4.93 -5.08 -14.75
N PHE A 113 -6.04 -5.80 -14.62
CA PHE A 113 -6.22 -7.09 -15.28
C PHE A 113 -7.70 -7.33 -15.58
N GLN A 114 -7.95 -8.27 -16.47
CA GLN A 114 -9.28 -8.78 -16.73
C GLN A 114 -9.52 -10.03 -15.88
N CYS A 115 -10.58 -10.03 -15.07
CA CYS A 115 -10.90 -11.19 -14.25
C CYS A 115 -11.20 -12.40 -15.15
N PRO A 116 -10.45 -13.52 -15.04
CA PRO A 116 -10.64 -14.68 -15.91
C PRO A 116 -11.97 -15.39 -15.68
N VAL A 117 -12.65 -15.10 -14.57
CA VAL A 117 -13.95 -15.70 -14.23
C VAL A 117 -15.12 -14.92 -14.83
N CYS A 118 -15.14 -13.59 -14.66
CA CYS A 118 -16.30 -12.76 -15.04
C CYS A 118 -16.04 -11.76 -16.17
N GLY A 119 -14.81 -11.72 -16.70
CA GLY A 119 -14.43 -10.84 -17.80
C GLY A 119 -14.38 -9.35 -17.47
N LYS A 120 -14.70 -8.94 -16.24
CA LYS A 120 -14.64 -7.53 -15.82
C LYS A 120 -13.21 -7.07 -15.60
N LYS A 121 -12.89 -5.86 -16.04
CA LYS A 121 -11.64 -5.17 -15.67
C LYS A 121 -11.64 -4.88 -14.18
N LYS A 122 -10.51 -5.15 -13.53
CA LYS A 122 -10.28 -4.90 -12.11
C LYS A 122 -8.88 -4.33 -11.93
N SER A 123 -8.73 -3.54 -10.87
CA SER A 123 -7.44 -3.11 -10.34
C SER A 123 -7.18 -3.82 -9.01
N ASP A 124 -5.94 -4.21 -8.75
CA ASP A 124 -5.52 -4.74 -7.45
C ASP A 124 -4.22 -4.07 -7.01
N ILE A 125 -4.05 -3.92 -5.70
CA ILE A 125 -2.83 -3.37 -5.09
C ILE A 125 -2.05 -4.53 -4.52
N ARG A 126 -0.77 -4.66 -4.92
CA ARG A 126 0.11 -5.75 -4.50
C ARG A 126 1.49 -5.26 -4.16
N TYR A 127 2.18 -5.96 -3.29
CA TYR A 127 3.58 -5.74 -3.01
C TYR A 127 4.48 -6.61 -3.90
N ALA A 128 5.75 -6.23 -4.04
CA ALA A 128 6.69 -6.96 -4.89
C ALA A 128 6.77 -8.48 -4.62
N PRO A 129 6.76 -8.98 -3.36
CA PRO A 129 6.83 -10.42 -3.08
C PRO A 129 5.65 -11.23 -3.64
N GLU A 130 4.49 -10.60 -3.83
CA GLU A 130 3.27 -11.23 -4.32
C GLU A 130 3.25 -11.40 -5.85
N LEU A 131 4.25 -10.84 -6.53
CA LEU A 131 4.29 -10.71 -7.98
C LEU A 131 5.47 -11.47 -8.57
N GLU A 132 5.26 -11.94 -9.80
CA GLU A 132 6.28 -12.54 -10.66
C GLU A 132 6.23 -11.86 -12.02
N LYS A 133 7.40 -11.71 -12.64
CA LYS A 133 7.47 -11.22 -14.02
C LYS A 133 6.87 -12.29 -14.94
N ALA A 134 5.87 -11.91 -15.72
CA ALA A 134 5.16 -12.80 -16.63
C ALA A 134 5.84 -12.87 -17.99
#